data_AF-A0A753BAQ8-F1
#
_entry.id   AF-A0A753BAQ8-F1
#
_cell.length_a   1.000
_cell.length_b   1.000
_cell.length_c   1.000
_cell.angle_alpha   90.00
_cell.angle_beta   90.00
_cell.angle_gamma   90.00
#
_symmetry.space_group_name_H-M   'P 1'
#
loop_
_entity.id
_entity.type
_entity.pdbx_description
1 polymer ?
#
loop_
_entity_poly.entity_id
_entity_poly.type
_entity_poly.pdbx_seq_one_letter_code
_entity_poly.pdbx_strand_id
1 'polypeptide(L)'
;MTPVRPETEKAAKRQPVNMCQMTSGGAYPAFDIVKSPKVTLQTQGVKMTKRKFRFYHADRGNLLSPDMTIIPVNGLSVFGEQYLSRINSGNVSDVLDENVQREMLYENVRMGNFPSRPSRFSCLFGANSIPDAESFARKIIPQPTIPINIYEVFAENFVVLDMNWMDYITTDMSRQIEYARQYWYSSITQHAPLTGDRMIPTLEVLLPLPVEVGKQVSTVAFD
;
A
#
# COMPACT_ATOMS: atom_id res chain seq x y z
N MET A 1 11.33 22.16 60.49
CA MET A 1 9.93 22.45 60.85
C MET A 1 9.23 22.87 59.57
N THR A 2 8.23 22.22 58.99
CA THR A 2 7.54 20.93 59.22
C THR A 2 7.01 20.54 57.83
N PRO A 3 7.03 19.26 57.42
CA PRO A 3 6.76 18.84 56.06
C PRO A 3 5.26 18.62 55.82
N VAL A 4 4.79 18.87 54.59
CA VAL A 4 3.46 18.40 54.15
C VAL A 4 3.64 17.02 53.51
N ARG A 5 2.99 16.02 54.10
CA ARG A 5 2.96 14.62 53.68
C ARG A 5 2.01 14.40 52.48
N PRO A 6 2.23 13.35 51.67
CA PRO A 6 1.33 12.97 50.58
C PRO A 6 0.15 12.14 51.13
N GLU A 7 -1.06 12.39 50.65
CA GLU A 7 -2.20 11.53 50.91
C GLU A 7 -2.31 10.41 49.87
N THR A 8 -2.62 9.24 50.42
CA THR A 8 -2.63 7.90 49.85
C THR A 8 -3.94 7.55 49.14
N GLU A 9 -3.79 6.83 48.03
CA GLU A 9 -4.46 5.55 47.72
C GLU A 9 -6.00 5.49 47.69
N LYS A 10 -6.54 5.12 46.51
CA LYS A 10 -7.56 4.05 46.45
C LYS A 10 -7.53 3.35 45.10
N ALA A 11 -6.99 2.13 45.12
CA ALA A 11 -7.11 1.14 44.07
C ALA A 11 -8.56 0.63 43.95
N ALA A 12 -9.07 0.54 42.72
CA ALA A 12 -10.26 -0.25 42.42
C ALA A 12 -9.83 -1.52 41.67
N LYS A 13 -9.86 -2.66 42.39
CA LYS A 13 -9.73 -4.00 41.80
C LYS A 13 -11.11 -4.55 41.43
N ARG A 14 -11.22 -4.96 40.16
CA ARG A 14 -11.92 -6.12 39.54
C ARG A 14 -13.32 -6.50 40.02
N GLN A 15 -14.20 -6.82 39.06
CA GLN A 15 -14.81 -8.16 38.99
C GLN A 15 -15.14 -8.57 37.53
N PRO A 16 -14.88 -9.84 37.14
CA PRO A 16 -15.24 -10.43 35.86
C PRO A 16 -16.68 -10.98 35.88
N VAL A 17 -17.41 -10.85 34.77
CA VAL A 17 -18.74 -11.48 34.60
C VAL A 17 -18.57 -12.94 34.18
N ASN A 18 -19.19 -13.81 34.98
CA ASN A 18 -19.12 -15.26 34.94
C ASN A 18 -19.80 -15.89 33.72
N MET A 19 -19.21 -16.99 33.27
CA MET A 19 -19.83 -18.08 32.52
C MET A 19 -21.09 -18.58 33.21
N CYS A 20 -22.11 -18.91 32.43
CA CYS A 20 -23.25 -19.70 32.88
C CYS A 20 -23.18 -21.10 32.27
N GLN A 21 -22.91 -22.10 33.11
CA GLN A 21 -23.23 -23.52 32.89
C GLN A 21 -24.07 -23.98 34.09
N MET A 22 -25.30 -24.44 33.85
CA MET A 22 -26.11 -25.38 34.67
C MET A 22 -27.29 -25.82 33.76
N THR A 23 -27.34 -27.04 33.22
CA THR A 23 -27.86 -28.33 33.77
C THR A 23 -29.37 -28.44 34.03
N SER A 24 -29.91 -29.59 33.60
CA SER A 24 -31.20 -30.24 33.93
C SER A 24 -32.47 -29.52 33.42
N GLY A 25 -33.49 -30.17 32.86
CA GLY A 25 -33.93 -31.56 32.93
C GLY A 25 -35.46 -31.49 33.05
N GLY A 26 -36.20 -31.80 31.98
CA GLY A 26 -37.66 -31.72 31.97
C GLY A 26 -38.22 -32.37 30.71
N ALA A 27 -38.73 -33.59 30.86
CA ALA A 27 -39.35 -34.37 29.80
C ALA A 27 -40.76 -33.86 29.48
N TYR A 28 -41.07 -33.72 28.19
CA TYR A 28 -42.42 -33.55 27.64
C TYR A 28 -42.56 -34.38 26.36
N PRO A 29 -43.78 -34.84 26.03
CA PRO A 29 -44.02 -36.08 25.29
C PRO A 29 -43.78 -35.95 23.78
N ALA A 30 -43.49 -37.10 23.17
CA ALA A 30 -43.31 -37.27 21.74
C ALA A 30 -44.55 -36.80 20.95
N PHE A 31 -44.31 -35.89 20.00
CA PHE A 31 -45.25 -35.55 18.93
C PHE A 31 -44.60 -35.81 17.58
N ASP A 32 -45.43 -36.28 16.66
CA ASP A 32 -45.08 -36.99 15.45
C ASP A 32 -44.16 -36.22 14.48
N ILE A 33 -43.30 -37.01 13.83
CA ILE A 33 -42.41 -36.61 12.74
C ILE A 33 -43.26 -36.19 11.54
N VAL A 34 -43.40 -34.88 11.32
CA VAL A 34 -43.77 -34.35 10.00
C VAL A 34 -42.46 -34.11 9.23
N LYS A 35 -42.22 -34.90 8.19
CA LYS A 35 -41.09 -34.70 7.27
C LYS A 35 -41.29 -33.39 6.52
N SER A 36 -40.55 -32.35 6.88
CA SER A 36 -40.44 -31.12 6.08
C SER A 36 -39.84 -31.43 4.70
N PRO A 37 -40.34 -30.80 3.62
CA PRO A 37 -39.75 -30.97 2.30
C PRO A 37 -38.33 -30.40 2.30
N LYS A 38 -37.37 -31.18 1.81
CA LYS A 38 -36.02 -30.69 1.51
C LYS A 38 -36.12 -29.68 0.37
N VAL A 39 -36.20 -28.40 0.71
CA VAL A 39 -35.93 -27.32 -0.23
C VAL A 39 -34.43 -27.29 -0.44
N THR A 40 -33.98 -27.90 -1.55
CA THR A 40 -32.61 -27.77 -2.02
C THR A 40 -32.44 -26.33 -2.53
N LEU A 41 -31.93 -25.45 -1.68
CA LEU A 41 -31.40 -24.16 -2.12
C LEU A 41 -30.19 -24.44 -3.02
N GLN A 42 -30.41 -24.39 -4.33
CA GLN A 42 -29.31 -24.20 -5.26
C GLN A 42 -28.76 -22.79 -5.02
N THR A 43 -27.75 -22.67 -4.17
CA THR A 43 -26.88 -21.49 -4.15
C THR A 43 -26.14 -21.45 -5.47
N GLN A 44 -26.75 -20.81 -6.47
CA GLN A 44 -26.02 -20.29 -7.61
C GLN A 44 -25.03 -19.28 -7.05
N GLY A 45 -23.77 -19.69 -6.95
CA GLY A 45 -22.70 -18.82 -6.53
C GLY A 45 -22.59 -17.68 -7.53
N VAL A 46 -23.13 -16.52 -7.19
CA VAL A 46 -22.83 -15.28 -7.90
C VAL A 46 -21.33 -15.06 -7.70
N LYS A 47 -20.55 -15.34 -8.75
CA LYS A 47 -19.12 -15.08 -8.78
C LYS A 47 -18.96 -13.56 -8.82
N MET A 48 -18.97 -12.93 -7.66
CA MET A 48 -18.74 -11.49 -7.51
C MET A 48 -17.34 -11.21 -8.06
N THR A 49 -17.26 -10.70 -9.28
CA THR A 49 -16.01 -10.20 -9.83
C THR A 49 -15.62 -8.97 -9.01
N LYS A 50 -14.42 -8.98 -8.43
CA LYS A 50 -13.95 -7.83 -7.68
C LYS A 50 -13.89 -6.62 -8.61
N ARG A 51 -14.35 -5.47 -8.11
CA ARG A 51 -14.28 -4.21 -8.83
C ARG A 51 -12.81 -3.90 -9.14
N LYS A 52 -12.53 -3.52 -10.38
CA LYS A 52 -11.22 -3.02 -10.80
C LYS A 52 -11.27 -1.51 -10.97
N PHE A 53 -10.17 -0.87 -10.63
CA PHE A 53 -9.93 0.56 -10.80
C PHE A 53 -8.93 0.74 -11.93
N ARG A 54 -9.11 1.80 -12.73
CA ARG A 54 -8.27 2.12 -13.88
C ARG A 54 -7.30 3.23 -13.54
N PHE A 55 -6.04 3.04 -13.91
CA PHE A 55 -4.93 3.99 -13.80
C PHE A 55 -4.07 3.95 -15.06
N TYR A 56 -2.97 4.69 -15.06
CA TYR A 56 -2.07 4.80 -16.21
C TYR A 56 -0.62 4.54 -15.80
N HIS A 57 0.11 3.76 -16.58
CA HIS A 57 1.50 3.42 -16.30
C HIS A 57 2.41 3.80 -17.48
N ALA A 58 3.55 4.41 -17.17
CA ALA A 58 4.60 4.72 -18.13
C ALA A 58 5.58 3.54 -18.22
N ASP A 59 5.51 2.79 -19.33
CA ASP A 59 6.32 1.59 -19.55
C ASP A 59 7.74 1.95 -19.99
N ARG A 60 8.58 2.28 -19.00
CA ARG A 60 10.00 2.61 -19.22
C ARG A 60 10.80 1.44 -19.81
N GLY A 61 10.41 0.21 -19.49
CA GLY A 61 11.11 -0.99 -19.95
C GLY A 61 10.76 -1.40 -21.37
N ASN A 62 9.68 -0.84 -21.93
CA ASN A 62 9.04 -1.30 -23.16
C ASN A 62 8.76 -2.82 -23.10
N LEU A 63 8.29 -3.29 -21.94
CA LEU A 63 8.05 -4.70 -21.63
C LEU A 63 6.56 -5.04 -21.67
N LEU A 64 5.68 -4.04 -21.77
CA LEU A 64 4.25 -4.22 -21.68
C LEU A 64 3.60 -4.42 -23.04
N SER A 65 2.55 -5.23 -23.04
CA SER A 65 1.65 -5.44 -24.16
C SER A 65 0.21 -5.47 -23.66
N PRO A 66 -0.78 -5.10 -24.49
CA PRO A 66 -2.19 -5.21 -24.10
C PRO A 66 -2.56 -6.63 -23.68
N ASP A 67 -3.53 -6.73 -22.76
CA ASP A 67 -4.11 -7.97 -22.24
C ASP A 67 -3.16 -8.85 -21.40
N MET A 68 -1.93 -8.40 -21.15
CA MET A 68 -1.05 -9.07 -20.22
C MET A 68 -1.44 -8.80 -18.76
N THR A 69 -1.06 -9.72 -17.86
CA THR A 69 -1.13 -9.51 -16.41
C THR A 69 0.27 -9.48 -15.84
N ILE A 70 0.62 -8.40 -15.16
CA ILE A 70 1.85 -8.28 -14.39
C ILE A 70 1.61 -9.01 -13.08
N ILE A 71 2.36 -10.09 -12.85
CA ILE A 71 2.28 -10.92 -11.65
C ILE A 71 3.52 -10.72 -10.78
N PRO A 72 3.41 -10.87 -9.45
CA PRO A 72 4.59 -10.80 -8.60
C PRO A 72 5.47 -12.04 -8.78
N VAL A 73 6.79 -11.86 -8.71
CA VAL A 73 7.77 -12.95 -8.64
C VAL A 73 8.32 -12.97 -7.22
N ASN A 74 8.14 -14.09 -6.51
CA ASN A 74 8.47 -14.19 -5.08
C ASN A 74 7.84 -13.08 -4.20
N GLY A 75 6.65 -12.59 -4.59
CA GLY A 75 5.96 -11.50 -3.88
C GLY A 75 6.45 -10.09 -4.24
N LEU A 76 7.37 -9.94 -5.20
CA LEU A 76 7.96 -8.67 -5.59
C LEU A 76 7.51 -8.23 -6.99
N SER A 77 7.50 -6.93 -7.21
CA SER A 77 7.51 -6.34 -8.56
C SER A 77 8.94 -6.28 -9.09
N VAL A 78 9.11 -5.98 -10.39
CA VAL A 78 10.44 -5.75 -11.01
C VAL A 78 11.23 -4.68 -10.23
N PHE A 79 10.55 -3.63 -9.75
CA PHE A 79 11.15 -2.63 -8.87
C PHE A 79 11.62 -3.23 -7.54
N GLY A 80 10.77 -4.02 -6.90
CA GLY A 80 11.12 -4.70 -5.65
C GLY A 80 12.31 -5.63 -5.80
N GLU A 81 12.38 -6.41 -6.87
CA GLU A 81 13.53 -7.29 -7.14
C GLU A 81 14.84 -6.50 -7.30
N GLN A 82 14.80 -5.38 -8.02
CA GLN A 82 15.97 -4.53 -8.24
C GLN A 82 16.49 -3.93 -6.92
N TYR A 83 15.61 -3.43 -6.05
CA TYR A 83 16.05 -2.82 -4.80
C TYR A 83 16.40 -3.86 -3.74
N LEU A 84 15.58 -4.90 -3.58
CA LEU A 84 15.80 -5.91 -2.54
C LEU A 84 17.05 -6.76 -2.80
N SER A 85 17.40 -7.01 -4.08
CA SER A 85 18.68 -7.66 -4.42
C SER A 85 19.88 -6.82 -4.00
N ARG A 86 19.84 -5.49 -4.17
CA ARG A 86 20.89 -4.55 -3.73
C ARG A 86 20.98 -4.45 -2.21
N ILE A 87 19.84 -4.42 -1.53
CA ILE A 87 19.78 -4.43 -0.05
C ILE A 87 20.46 -5.69 0.51
N ASN A 88 20.28 -6.84 -0.15
CA ASN A 88 20.78 -8.13 0.29
C ASN A 88 22.10 -8.54 -0.38
N SER A 89 22.75 -7.68 -1.18
CA SER A 89 23.89 -8.08 -2.01
C SER A 89 25.17 -8.33 -1.21
N GLY A 90 25.25 -7.83 0.03
CA GLY A 90 26.47 -7.82 0.83
C GLY A 90 27.53 -6.82 0.32
N ASN A 91 27.28 -6.14 -0.79
CA ASN A 91 28.14 -5.09 -1.32
C ASN A 91 27.82 -3.76 -0.63
N VAL A 92 28.82 -3.19 0.06
CA VAL A 92 28.68 -1.93 0.80
C VAL A 92 28.26 -0.77 -0.12
N SER A 93 28.73 -0.71 -1.36
CA SER A 93 28.36 0.39 -2.26
C SER A 93 26.89 0.34 -2.67
N ASP A 94 26.34 -0.87 -2.84
CA ASP A 94 24.92 -1.05 -3.18
C ASP A 94 24.02 -0.70 -2.01
N VAL A 95 24.41 -1.13 -0.81
CA VAL A 95 23.66 -0.86 0.41
C VAL A 95 23.68 0.63 0.74
N LEU A 96 24.81 1.32 0.56
CA LEU A 96 24.94 2.75 0.87
C LEU A 96 24.41 3.69 -0.22
N ASP A 97 23.88 3.17 -1.33
CA ASP A 97 23.21 3.98 -2.34
C ASP A 97 22.01 4.73 -1.73
N GLU A 98 21.93 6.03 -1.99
CA GLU A 98 20.92 6.91 -1.38
C GLU A 98 19.48 6.48 -1.71
N ASN A 99 19.23 5.98 -2.93
CA ASN A 99 17.90 5.50 -3.30
C ASN A 99 17.58 4.20 -2.57
N VAL A 100 18.55 3.31 -2.41
CA VAL A 100 18.38 2.07 -1.64
C VAL A 100 18.06 2.38 -0.18
N GLN A 101 18.84 3.26 0.45
CA GLN A 101 18.61 3.70 1.82
C GLN A 101 17.23 4.38 1.99
N ARG A 102 16.83 5.21 1.02
CA ARG A 102 15.50 5.83 1.01
C ARG A 102 14.38 4.78 0.99
N GLU A 103 14.44 3.81 0.08
CA GLU A 103 13.41 2.77 0.00
C GLU A 103 13.40 1.86 1.24
N MET A 104 14.57 1.54 1.81
CA MET A 104 14.67 0.80 3.08
C MET A 104 14.01 1.56 4.24
N LEU A 105 14.28 2.85 4.38
CA LEU A 105 13.68 3.69 5.43
C LEU A 105 12.15 3.69 5.32
N TYR A 106 11.64 3.89 4.10
CA TYR A 106 10.21 3.97 3.85
C TYR A 106 9.52 2.63 4.11
N GLU A 107 10.12 1.51 3.72
CA GLU A 107 9.58 0.18 4.02
C GLU A 107 9.61 -0.11 5.53
N ASN A 108 10.68 0.24 6.24
CA ASN A 108 10.77 0.05 7.69
C ASN A 108 9.67 0.83 8.44
N VAL A 109 9.40 2.08 8.05
CA VAL A 109 8.31 2.87 8.60
C VAL A 109 6.94 2.26 8.25
N ARG A 110 6.76 1.78 7.01
CA ARG A 110 5.54 1.09 6.60
C ARG A 110 5.27 -0.14 7.46
N MET A 111 6.26 -1.01 7.62
CA MET A 111 6.13 -2.24 8.41
C MET A 111 5.78 -1.96 9.87
N GLY A 112 6.41 -0.94 10.46
CA GLY A 112 6.19 -0.59 11.87
C GLY A 112 4.90 0.17 12.15
N ASN A 113 4.39 0.96 11.22
CA ASN A 113 3.28 1.91 11.48
C ASN A 113 2.06 1.72 10.57
N PHE A 114 2.24 1.13 9.39
CA PHE A 114 1.22 1.01 8.34
C PHE A 114 1.19 -0.39 7.69
N PRO A 115 1.11 -1.49 8.46
CA PRO A 115 1.28 -2.84 7.92
C PRO A 115 0.21 -3.24 6.88
N SER A 116 -0.96 -2.61 6.91
CA SER A 116 -2.04 -2.84 5.94
C SER A 116 -1.86 -2.10 4.62
N ARG A 117 -0.92 -1.14 4.53
CA ARG A 117 -0.57 -0.49 3.27
C ARG A 117 0.32 -1.42 2.45
N PRO A 118 0.16 -1.47 1.12
CA PRO A 118 1.01 -2.30 0.29
C PRO A 118 2.46 -1.78 0.28
N SER A 119 3.42 -2.70 0.21
CA SER A 119 4.83 -2.33 0.04
C SER A 119 5.07 -1.82 -1.38
N ARG A 120 5.88 -0.78 -1.51
CA ARG A 120 6.38 -0.30 -2.82
C ARG A 120 7.11 -1.41 -3.58
N PHE A 121 7.78 -2.33 -2.87
CA PHE A 121 8.48 -3.48 -3.45
C PHE A 121 7.54 -4.53 -4.08
N SER A 122 6.24 -4.49 -3.76
CA SER A 122 5.24 -5.43 -4.28
C SER A 122 4.22 -4.76 -5.21
N CYS A 123 4.51 -3.54 -5.66
CA CYS A 123 3.59 -2.72 -6.45
C CYS A 123 4.14 -2.37 -7.83
N LEU A 124 3.21 -2.16 -8.76
CA LEU A 124 3.41 -1.30 -9.93
C LEU A 124 3.10 0.15 -9.54
N PHE A 125 3.85 1.10 -10.09
CA PHE A 125 3.58 2.53 -9.93
C PHE A 125 2.70 3.01 -11.08
N GLY A 126 1.55 3.59 -10.77
CA GLY A 126 0.62 4.20 -11.72
C GLY A 126 0.39 5.68 -11.47
N ALA A 127 -0.40 6.28 -12.34
CA ALA A 127 -0.86 7.66 -12.28
C ALA A 127 -2.38 7.73 -12.43
N ASN A 128 -2.98 8.80 -11.90
CA ASN A 128 -4.44 9.00 -11.92
C ASN A 128 -4.96 9.40 -13.30
N SER A 129 -4.12 10.00 -14.14
CA SER A 129 -4.48 10.49 -15.47
C SER A 129 -3.37 10.26 -16.49
N ILE A 130 -3.72 10.32 -17.78
CA ILE A 130 -2.74 10.24 -18.87
C ILE A 130 -1.72 11.40 -18.77
N PRO A 131 -2.12 12.69 -18.57
CA PRO A 131 -1.16 13.78 -18.39
C PRO A 131 -0.19 13.57 -17.23
N ASP A 132 -0.63 12.98 -16.11
CA ASP A 132 0.25 12.68 -14.98
C ASP A 132 1.27 11.59 -15.37
N ALA A 133 0.84 10.53 -16.05
CA ALA A 133 1.73 9.47 -16.54
C ALA A 133 2.77 10.01 -17.54
N GLU A 134 2.35 10.90 -18.43
CA GLU A 134 3.26 11.59 -19.35
C GLU A 134 4.25 12.50 -18.61
N SER A 135 3.79 13.20 -17.57
CA SER A 135 4.65 14.02 -16.70
C SER A 135 5.72 13.16 -16.01
N PHE A 136 5.34 11.99 -15.48
CA PHE A 136 6.30 11.03 -14.92
C PHE A 136 7.31 10.56 -15.96
N ALA A 137 6.87 10.20 -17.16
CA ALA A 137 7.77 9.78 -18.23
C ALA A 137 8.80 10.87 -18.60
N ARG A 138 8.38 12.14 -18.65
CA ARG A 138 9.26 13.28 -18.96
C ARG A 138 10.27 13.61 -17.85
N LYS A 139 10.01 13.21 -16.61
CA LYS A 139 10.90 13.42 -15.45
C LYS A 139 11.97 12.34 -15.28
N ILE A 140 11.99 11.32 -16.15
CA ILE A 140 12.99 10.24 -16.07
C ILE A 140 14.39 10.79 -16.39
N ILE A 141 15.35 10.47 -15.53
CA ILE A 141 16.76 10.84 -15.67
C ILE A 141 17.62 9.55 -15.60
N PRO A 142 18.60 9.36 -16.52
CA PRO A 142 18.78 10.13 -17.75
C PRO A 142 17.58 9.97 -18.69
N GLN A 143 17.37 10.95 -19.58
CA GLN A 143 16.27 10.86 -20.56
C GLN A 143 16.46 9.61 -21.44
N PRO A 144 15.40 8.81 -21.63
CA PRO A 144 15.44 7.67 -22.53
C PRO A 144 15.70 8.07 -23.98
N THR A 145 16.41 7.23 -24.72
CA THR A 145 16.62 7.40 -26.17
C THR A 145 15.49 6.82 -27.01
N ILE A 146 14.58 6.07 -26.39
CA ILE A 146 13.41 5.47 -27.03
C ILE A 146 12.12 6.08 -26.47
N PRO A 147 11.06 6.19 -27.27
CA PRO A 147 9.77 6.64 -26.77
C PRO A 147 9.22 5.74 -25.67
N ILE A 148 8.56 6.34 -24.68
CA ILE A 148 7.88 5.62 -23.60
C ILE A 148 6.39 5.51 -23.90
N ASN A 149 5.87 4.30 -23.90
CA ASN A 149 4.45 4.03 -24.07
C ASN A 149 3.71 4.16 -22.74
N ILE A 150 2.52 4.76 -22.80
CA ILE A 150 1.60 4.85 -21.65
C ILE A 150 0.47 3.85 -21.85
N TYR A 151 0.27 2.97 -20.88
CA TYR A 151 -0.79 1.96 -20.90
C TYR A 151 -1.87 2.24 -19.84
N GLU A 152 -3.11 1.88 -20.16
CA GLU A 152 -4.13 1.65 -19.12
C GLU A 152 -3.69 0.46 -18.25
N VAL A 153 -3.88 0.57 -16.94
CA VAL A 153 -3.65 -0.53 -16.01
C VAL A 153 -4.82 -0.66 -15.04
N PHE A 154 -5.14 -1.89 -14.65
CA PHE A 154 -6.28 -2.21 -13.81
C PHE A 154 -5.87 -2.99 -12.56
N ALA A 155 -6.30 -2.52 -11.39
CA ALA A 155 -6.00 -3.13 -10.10
C ALA A 155 -7.25 -3.25 -9.22
N GLU A 156 -7.29 -4.25 -8.34
CA GLU A 156 -8.38 -4.45 -7.37
C GLU A 156 -8.26 -3.54 -6.14
N ASN A 157 -7.03 -3.15 -5.81
CA ASN A 157 -6.71 -2.30 -4.66
C ASN A 157 -5.63 -1.31 -5.07
N PHE A 158 -5.57 -0.18 -4.38
CA PHE A 158 -4.56 0.85 -4.64
C PHE A 158 -4.40 1.78 -3.44
N VAL A 159 -3.31 2.53 -3.42
CA VAL A 159 -3.16 3.70 -2.56
C VAL A 159 -2.53 4.84 -3.35
N VAL A 160 -3.06 6.05 -3.17
CA VAL A 160 -2.49 7.27 -3.75
C VAL A 160 -1.61 7.95 -2.70
N LEU A 161 -0.40 8.31 -3.09
CA LEU A 161 0.63 8.86 -2.20
C LEU A 161 1.30 10.06 -2.87
N ASP A 162 1.71 11.05 -2.09
CA ASP A 162 2.42 12.23 -2.58
C ASP A 162 3.93 11.99 -2.51
N MET A 163 4.55 11.78 -3.67
CA MET A 163 5.98 11.49 -3.79
C MET A 163 6.87 12.61 -3.28
N ASN A 164 6.37 13.85 -3.24
CA ASN A 164 7.16 14.99 -2.79
C ASN A 164 7.69 14.83 -1.35
N TRP A 165 7.04 14.01 -0.52
CA TRP A 165 7.56 13.64 0.80
C TRP A 165 8.92 12.92 0.74
N MET A 166 9.16 12.16 -0.33
CA MET A 166 10.40 11.43 -0.59
C MET A 166 11.54 12.31 -1.09
N ASP A 167 11.23 13.53 -1.52
CA ASP A 167 12.19 14.45 -2.15
C ASP A 167 12.69 15.54 -1.18
N TYR A 168 12.12 15.65 0.03
CA TYR A 168 12.64 16.54 1.06
C TYR A 168 14.00 16.05 1.57
N ILE A 169 15.06 16.80 1.26
CA ILE A 169 16.42 16.51 1.70
C ILE A 169 16.64 17.03 3.12
N THR A 170 17.04 16.14 4.03
CA THR A 170 17.45 16.51 5.39
C THR A 170 18.44 15.49 5.96
N THR A 171 19.38 15.94 6.79
CA THR A 171 20.32 15.08 7.53
C THR A 171 19.78 14.66 8.90
N ASP A 172 18.63 15.22 9.33
CA ASP A 172 18.00 14.87 10.60
C ASP A 172 17.15 13.60 10.44
N MET A 173 17.60 12.50 11.06
CA MET A 173 16.93 11.20 11.01
C MET A 173 15.47 11.27 11.51
N SER A 174 15.17 12.09 12.52
CA SER A 174 13.81 12.22 13.05
C SER A 174 12.88 12.83 12.01
N ARG A 175 13.37 13.80 11.23
CA ARG A 175 12.62 14.40 10.12
C ARG A 175 12.44 13.45 8.97
N GLN A 176 13.46 12.66 8.61
CA GLN A 176 13.33 11.64 7.56
C GLN A 176 12.25 10.60 7.91
N ILE A 177 12.21 10.13 9.16
CA ILE A 177 11.16 9.22 9.65
C ILE A 177 9.79 9.88 9.56
N GLU A 178 9.69 11.15 9.93
CA GLU A 178 8.43 11.88 9.87
C GLU A 178 7.95 12.08 8.42
N TYR A 179 8.83 12.42 7.48
CA TYR A 179 8.47 12.47 6.06
C TYR A 179 7.98 11.12 5.53
N ALA A 180 8.65 10.03 5.89
CA ALA A 180 8.19 8.68 5.55
C ALA A 180 6.80 8.37 6.15
N ARG A 181 6.50 8.83 7.36
CA ARG A 181 5.16 8.70 7.94
C ARG A 181 4.13 9.53 7.18
N GLN A 182 4.44 10.79 6.87
CA GLN A 182 3.52 11.66 6.13
C GLN A 182 3.19 11.11 4.73
N TYR A 183 4.20 10.54 4.06
CA TYR A 183 4.00 9.76 2.85
C TYR A 183 2.96 8.64 3.07
N TRP A 184 3.17 7.74 4.04
CA TRP A 184 2.27 6.61 4.28
C TRP A 184 0.89 6.99 4.85
N TYR A 185 0.78 8.16 5.48
CA TYR A 185 -0.50 8.77 5.84
C TYR A 185 -1.32 9.23 4.64
N SER A 186 -0.73 9.29 3.43
CA SER A 186 -1.31 9.95 2.26
C SER A 186 -1.51 11.46 2.48
N SER A 187 -0.67 12.09 3.30
CA SER A 187 -0.67 13.54 3.49
C SER A 187 -0.24 14.22 2.18
N ILE A 188 -0.78 15.40 1.90
CA ILE A 188 -0.48 16.17 0.69
C ILE A 188 0.44 17.34 1.03
N THR A 189 1.61 17.41 0.38
CA THR A 189 2.66 18.42 0.70
C THR A 189 2.18 19.85 0.49
N GLN A 190 1.19 20.06 -0.40
CA GLN A 190 0.60 21.37 -0.64
C GLN A 190 -0.16 21.93 0.58
N HIS A 191 -0.69 21.06 1.44
CA HIS A 191 -1.54 21.47 2.57
C HIS A 191 -0.82 21.42 3.92
N ALA A 192 0.30 20.69 4.02
CA ALA A 192 0.98 20.47 5.29
C ALA A 192 2.51 20.33 5.14
N PRO A 193 3.27 21.31 4.59
CA PRO A 193 4.72 21.21 4.61
C PRO A 193 5.22 21.35 6.05
N LEU A 194 6.00 20.37 6.53
CA LEU A 194 6.65 20.48 7.85
C LEU A 194 7.75 21.55 7.84
N THR A 195 8.41 21.72 6.69
CA THR A 195 9.36 22.80 6.39
C THR A 195 9.37 23.10 4.90
N GLY A 196 9.68 24.34 4.50
CA GLY A 196 9.84 24.73 3.10
C GLY A 196 8.53 25.17 2.42
N ASP A 197 8.62 25.42 1.12
CA ASP A 197 7.49 25.88 0.31
C ASP A 197 6.47 24.77 0.07
N ARG A 198 5.20 25.18 -0.11
CA ARG A 198 4.14 24.28 -0.56
C ARG A 198 4.46 23.82 -1.97
N MET A 199 4.58 22.51 -2.16
CA MET A 199 4.80 21.92 -3.48
C MET A 199 3.48 21.51 -4.13
N ILE A 200 3.38 21.67 -5.44
CA ILE A 200 2.31 21.04 -6.23
C ILE A 200 2.48 19.52 -6.06
N PRO A 201 1.45 18.79 -5.59
CA PRO A 201 1.58 17.37 -5.27
C PRO A 201 2.03 16.55 -6.48
N THR A 202 2.97 15.65 -6.27
CA THR A 202 3.35 14.65 -7.28
C THR A 202 2.74 13.32 -6.87
N LEU A 203 1.52 13.06 -7.34
CA LEU A 203 0.75 11.90 -6.89
C LEU A 203 1.11 10.64 -7.66
N GLU A 204 1.66 9.65 -6.97
CA GLU A 204 1.79 8.29 -7.48
C GLU A 204 0.66 7.39 -6.96
N VAL A 205 0.37 6.35 -7.71
CA VAL A 205 -0.58 5.30 -7.31
C VAL A 205 0.17 4.00 -7.14
N LEU A 206 0.23 3.45 -5.93
CA LEU A 206 0.75 2.09 -5.72
C LEU A 206 -0.34 1.07 -6.01
N LEU A 207 -0.07 0.20 -6.98
CA LEU A 207 -0.97 -0.85 -7.46
C LEU A 207 -0.38 -2.21 -7.05
N PRO A 208 -0.87 -2.85 -5.98
CA PRO A 208 -0.41 -4.18 -5.57
C PRO A 208 -0.60 -5.17 -6.71
N LEU A 209 0.43 -5.97 -6.99
CA LEU A 209 0.33 -7.01 -8.01
C LEU A 209 -0.62 -8.14 -7.53
N PRO A 210 -1.37 -8.79 -8.44
CA PRO A 210 -1.32 -8.65 -9.89
C PRO A 210 -2.04 -7.40 -10.43
N VAL A 211 -1.56 -6.90 -11.57
CA VAL A 211 -2.14 -5.76 -12.30
C VAL A 211 -2.35 -6.15 -13.76
N GLU A 212 -3.53 -5.87 -14.29
CA GLU A 212 -3.85 -6.13 -15.70
C GLU A 212 -3.52 -4.92 -16.57
N VAL A 213 -2.96 -5.16 -17.76
CA VAL A 213 -2.59 -4.14 -18.72
C VAL A 213 -3.67 -4.05 -19.79
N GLY A 214 -4.19 -2.83 -19.99
CA GLY A 214 -5.12 -2.50 -21.05
C GLY A 214 -4.42 -2.05 -22.33
N LYS A 215 -5.12 -1.23 -23.11
CA LYS A 215 -4.56 -0.67 -24.34
C LYS A 215 -3.49 0.40 -24.05
N GLN A 216 -2.59 0.58 -25.01
CA GLN A 216 -1.76 1.78 -25.09
C GLN A 216 -2.65 3.01 -25.37
N VAL A 217 -2.42 4.09 -24.64
CA VAL A 217 -3.23 5.32 -24.71
C VAL A 217 -2.44 6.56 -25.05
N SER A 218 -1.12 6.54 -24.90
CA SER A 218 -0.22 7.63 -25.30
C SER A 218 1.20 7.12 -25.53
N THR A 219 2.03 7.96 -26.13
CA THR A 219 3.47 7.75 -26.29
C THR A 219 4.19 9.07 -26.07
N VAL A 220 5.21 9.06 -25.20
CA VAL A 220 6.09 10.20 -24.94
C VAL A 220 7.40 9.97 -25.69
N ALA A 221 7.65 10.79 -26.71
CA ALA A 221 8.95 10.87 -27.37
C ALA A 221 9.86 11.89 -26.68
N PHE A 222 11.16 11.69 -26.84
CA PHE A 222 12.23 12.56 -26.34
C PHE A 222 13.02 13.05 -27.56
N ASP A 223 13.34 14.35 -27.56
CA ASP A 223 14.07 15.03 -28.63
C ASP A 223 15.59 15.01 -28.38
#